data_AF-A0A9N9NRV1-F1
#
_entry.id   AF-A0A9N9NRV1-F1
#
_cell.length_a   1.000
_cell.length_b   1.000
_cell.length_c   1.000
_cell.angle_alpha   90.00
_cell.angle_beta   90.00
_cell.angle_gamma   90.00
#
_symmetry.space_group_name_H-M   'P 1'
#
loop_
_entity.id
_entity.type
_entity.pdbx_description
1 polymer ?
#
loop_
_entity_poly.entity_id
_entity_poly.type
_entity_poly.pdbx_seq_one_letter_code
_entity_poly.pdbx_strand_id
1 'polypeptide(L)'
;MKFELYDKQLKRWPETGRHIIGQYDDESIIVYQAYNHSIADYAVQNQKFGGKDFSWKRMTWIKTNFTWMMYRSGWATKKNQER
;
A
#
# COMPACT_ATOMS: atom_id res chain seq x y z
N MET A 1 -12.10 -9.88 -3.37
CA MET A 1 -11.52 -9.41 -2.09
C MET A 1 -12.52 -9.27 -0.96
N LYS A 2 -12.40 -10.14 0.04
CA LYS A 2 -13.08 -10.01 1.33
C LYS A 2 -12.13 -9.39 2.36
N PHE A 3 -12.43 -8.19 2.82
CA PHE A 3 -11.62 -7.52 3.85
C PHE A 3 -11.84 -8.17 5.22
N GLU A 4 -10.78 -8.18 6.03
CA GLU A 4 -10.84 -8.63 7.41
C GLU A 4 -10.30 -7.55 8.35
N LEU A 5 -10.86 -7.48 9.56
CA LEU A 5 -10.37 -6.59 10.60
C LEU A 5 -8.97 -7.01 11.08
N TYR A 6 -8.13 -6.03 11.43
CA TYR A 6 -6.77 -6.25 11.91
C TYR A 6 -6.72 -7.22 13.10
N ASP A 7 -7.58 -7.04 14.10
CA ASP A 7 -7.59 -7.87 15.31
C ASP A 7 -7.92 -9.35 15.04
N LYS A 8 -8.65 -9.63 13.95
CA LYS A 8 -8.94 -11.01 13.54
C LYS A 8 -7.75 -11.62 12.80
N GLN A 9 -7.08 -10.84 11.95
CA GLN A 9 -5.88 -11.27 11.23
C GLN A 9 -4.74 -11.56 12.20
N LEU A 10 -4.55 -10.71 13.22
CA LEU A 10 -3.49 -10.83 14.22
C LEU A 10 -3.43 -12.22 14.86
N LYS A 11 -4.59 -12.84 15.13
CA LYS A 11 -4.72 -14.17 15.75
C LYS A 11 -4.22 -15.32 14.88
N ARG A 12 -4.04 -15.11 13.57
CA ARG A 12 -3.60 -16.12 12.61
C ARG A 12 -2.19 -15.87 12.07
N TRP A 13 -1.60 -14.72 12.40
CA TRP A 13 -0.26 -14.40 11.94
C TRP A 13 0.78 -15.24 12.68
N PRO A 14 1.86 -15.62 11.99
CA PRO A 14 2.96 -16.32 12.63
C PRO A 14 3.59 -15.45 13.72
N GLU A 15 3.73 -16.00 14.91
CA GLU A 15 4.28 -15.29 16.08
C GLU A 15 5.81 -15.14 16.01
N THR A 16 6.49 -15.98 15.23
CA THR A 16 7.96 -15.99 15.11
C THR A 16 8.38 -16.15 13.65
N GLY A 17 9.62 -15.77 13.33
CA GLY A 17 10.19 -15.88 11.99
C GLY A 17 10.19 -14.57 11.20
N ARG A 18 10.46 -14.65 9.89
CA ARG A 18 10.52 -13.51 8.96
C ARG A 18 9.42 -13.65 7.92
N HIS A 19 8.32 -12.93 8.12
CA HIS A 19 7.13 -13.04 7.29
C HIS A 19 6.74 -11.68 6.70
N ILE A 20 6.25 -11.70 5.46
CA ILE A 20 5.55 -10.55 4.86
C ILE A 20 4.08 -10.72 5.19
N ILE A 21 3.51 -9.72 5.85
CA ILE A 21 2.12 -9.73 6.30
C ILE A 21 1.31 -8.78 5.42
N GLY A 22 0.16 -9.24 4.93
CA GLY A 22 -0.76 -8.46 4.11
C GLY A 22 -2.13 -9.11 4.01
N GLN A 23 -3.12 -8.33 3.58
CA GLN A 23 -4.44 -8.86 3.23
C GLN A 23 -4.43 -9.33 1.77
N TYR A 24 -4.81 -10.58 1.56
CA TYR A 24 -4.90 -11.20 0.25
C TYR A 24 -5.99 -12.27 0.23
N ASP A 25 -6.42 -12.63 -0.96
CA ASP A 25 -7.21 -13.82 -1.28
C ASP A 25 -6.61 -14.51 -2.51
N ASP A 26 -7.31 -15.52 -3.04
CA ASP A 26 -6.83 -16.33 -4.17
C ASP A 26 -6.63 -15.52 -5.46
N GLU A 27 -7.25 -14.34 -5.56
CA GLU A 27 -7.24 -13.52 -6.78
C GLU A 27 -6.38 -12.27 -6.66
N SER A 28 -6.16 -11.76 -5.43
CA SER A 28 -5.67 -10.40 -5.25
C SER A 28 -5.02 -10.13 -3.90
N ILE A 29 -4.17 -9.08 -3.84
CA ILE A 29 -3.50 -8.60 -2.63
C ILE A 29 -3.68 -7.09 -2.47
N ILE A 30 -3.79 -6.62 -1.23
CA ILE A 30 -3.78 -5.19 -0.91
C ILE A 30 -2.34 -4.71 -0.75
N VAL A 31 -2.02 -3.63 -1.44
CA VAL A 31 -0.79 -2.88 -1.25
C VAL A 31 -1.12 -1.41 -1.02
N TYR A 32 -0.32 -0.77 -0.18
CA TYR A 32 -0.50 0.61 0.22
C TYR A 32 0.60 1.47 -0.41
N GLN A 33 0.23 2.65 -0.92
CA GLN A 33 1.16 3.59 -1.51
C GLN A 33 0.90 4.99 -0.96
N ALA A 34 1.99 5.73 -0.73
CA ALA A 34 1.98 7.14 -0.36
C ALA A 34 2.17 7.98 -1.62
N TYR A 35 1.12 8.13 -2.40
CA TYR A 35 1.15 8.91 -3.62
C TYR A 35 0.65 10.33 -3.35
N ASN A 36 1.16 11.29 -4.13
CA ASN A 36 0.57 12.62 -4.09
C ASN A 36 -0.85 12.60 -4.68
N HIS A 37 -1.58 13.68 -4.44
CA HIS A 37 -2.96 13.82 -4.91
C HIS A 37 -3.11 13.55 -6.42
N SER A 38 -2.26 14.16 -7.26
CA SER A 38 -2.33 14.00 -8.72
C SER A 38 -2.23 12.53 -9.18
N ILE A 39 -1.27 11.78 -8.62
CA ILE A 39 -1.09 10.36 -8.94
C ILE A 39 -2.28 9.54 -8.42
N ALA A 40 -2.70 9.79 -7.18
CA ALA A 40 -3.79 9.05 -6.55
C ALA A 40 -5.13 9.28 -7.26
N ASP A 41 -5.45 10.54 -7.60
CA ASP A 41 -6.67 10.91 -8.31
C ASP A 41 -6.71 10.30 -9.71
N TYR A 42 -5.61 10.35 -10.45
CA TYR A 42 -5.52 9.68 -11.76
C TYR A 42 -5.79 8.19 -11.63
N ALA A 43 -5.14 7.52 -10.66
CA ALA A 43 -5.25 6.09 -10.47
C ALA A 43 -6.68 5.65 -10.11
N VAL A 44 -7.35 6.39 -9.21
CA VAL A 44 -8.74 6.12 -8.81
C VAL A 44 -9.69 6.37 -9.99
N GLN A 45 -9.54 7.49 -10.70
CA GLN A 45 -10.43 7.82 -11.81
C GLN A 45 -10.32 6.83 -12.98
N ASN A 46 -9.09 6.38 -13.30
CA ASN A 46 -8.83 5.55 -14.47
C ASN A 46 -8.70 4.06 -14.15
N GLN A 47 -8.75 3.68 -12.87
CA GLN A 47 -8.53 2.32 -12.38
C GLN A 47 -7.20 1.70 -12.88
N LYS A 48 -6.18 2.54 -13.08
CA LYS A 48 -4.83 2.13 -13.49
C LYS A 48 -3.82 3.23 -13.16
N PHE A 49 -2.56 2.86 -12.95
CA PHE A 49 -1.50 3.85 -12.79
C PHE A 49 -1.20 4.57 -14.12
N GLY A 50 -0.79 5.85 -14.03
CA GLY A 50 -0.46 6.67 -15.18
C GLY A 50 -0.58 8.16 -14.88
N GLY A 51 -0.77 8.95 -15.93
CA GLY A 51 -0.77 10.41 -15.85
C GLY A 51 0.63 11.01 -15.85
N LYS A 52 0.69 12.34 -15.96
CA LYS A 52 1.95 13.08 -16.15
C LYS A 52 2.92 12.98 -14.96
N ASP A 53 2.37 12.80 -13.75
CA ASP A 53 3.16 12.83 -12.50
C ASP A 53 3.57 11.41 -12.06
N PHE A 54 3.05 10.35 -12.67
CA PHE A 54 3.44 8.98 -12.37
C PHE A 54 4.69 8.58 -13.18
N SER A 55 5.73 8.12 -12.48
CA SER A 55 6.97 7.68 -13.09
C SER A 55 7.03 6.15 -13.22
N TRP A 56 7.05 5.66 -14.46
CA TRP A 56 7.25 4.24 -14.79
C TRP A 56 8.69 3.75 -14.56
N LYS A 57 9.66 4.67 -14.46
CA LYS A 57 11.07 4.32 -14.24
C LYS A 57 11.45 4.27 -12.75
N ARG A 58 10.60 4.79 -11.87
CA ARG A 58 10.88 4.84 -10.44
C ARG A 58 10.62 3.47 -9.81
N MET A 59 11.66 2.85 -9.27
CA MET A 59 11.49 1.67 -8.42
C MET A 59 10.60 2.00 -7.22
N THR A 60 9.62 1.15 -6.94
CA THR A 60 8.75 1.29 -5.78
C THR A 60 8.75 0.04 -4.92
N TRP A 61 8.74 0.23 -3.61
CA TRP A 61 8.60 -0.85 -2.65
C TRP A 61 7.13 -1.28 -2.57
N ILE A 62 6.87 -2.58 -2.58
CA ILE A 62 5.58 -3.13 -2.20
C ILE A 62 5.41 -2.98 -0.69
N LYS A 63 4.30 -2.38 -0.27
CA LYS A 63 4.00 -2.14 1.15
C LYS A 63 2.66 -2.80 1.47
N THR A 64 2.70 -4.03 1.96
CA THR A 64 1.50 -4.86 2.18
C THR A 64 0.71 -4.50 3.45
N ASN A 65 1.23 -3.56 4.25
CA ASN A 65 0.61 -3.12 5.50
C ASN A 65 0.66 -1.59 5.59
N PHE A 66 -0.42 -0.99 6.11
CA PHE A 66 -0.55 0.45 6.28
C PHE A 66 0.56 1.06 7.16
N THR A 67 0.92 0.44 8.29
CA THR A 67 1.96 0.96 9.19
C THR A 67 3.35 0.83 8.57
N TRP A 68 3.61 -0.27 7.85
CA TRP A 68 4.82 -0.39 7.04
C TRP A 68 4.88 0.69 5.96
N MET A 69 3.74 1.01 5.35
CA MET A 69 3.67 2.09 4.37
C MET A 69 4.02 3.43 4.99
N MET A 70 3.43 3.76 6.14
CA MET A 70 3.72 5.01 6.85
C MET A 70 5.20 5.14 7.19
N TYR A 71 5.76 4.11 7.82
CA TYR A 71 7.17 4.07 8.22
C TYR A 71 8.11 4.24 7.02
N ARG A 72 7.88 3.48 5.95
CA ARG A 72 8.82 3.41 4.81
C ARG A 72 8.77 4.65 3.92
N SER A 73 7.62 5.31 3.83
CA SER A 73 7.37 6.44 2.94
C SER A 73 7.64 7.80 3.59
N GLY A 74 7.62 7.89 4.93
CA GLY A 74 7.58 9.18 5.62
C GLY A 74 6.20 9.83 5.49
N TRP A 75 5.14 9.02 5.53
CA TRP A 75 3.76 9.49 5.45
C TRP A 75 3.49 10.61 6.46
N ALA A 76 2.74 11.62 6.03
CA ALA A 76 2.39 12.82 6.81
C ALA A 76 3.58 13.67 7.30
N THR A 77 4.82 13.34 6.92
CA THR A 77 6.02 14.11 7.30
C THR A 77 6.79 14.65 6.11
N LYS A 78 6.80 13.92 4.98
CA LYS A 78 7.45 14.34 3.74
C LYS A 78 6.44 14.92 2.76
N LYS A 79 6.86 15.96 2.04
CA LYS A 79 6.10 16.52 0.92
C LYS A 79 5.75 15.43 -0.09
N ASN A 80 4.52 15.45 -0.60
CA ASN A 80 3.98 14.52 -1.57
C ASN A 80 3.80 13.08 -1.04
N GLN A 81 3.72 12.88 0.28
CA GLN A 81 3.49 11.59 0.95
C GLN A 81 2.29 11.68 1.91
N GLU A 82 1.13 12.14 1.42
CA GLU A 82 -0.04 12.43 2.25
C GLU A 82 -1.31 11.63 1.88
N ARG A 83 -1.30 10.81 0.82
CA ARG A 83 -2.49 10.10 0.32
C ARG A 83 -2.22 8.70 -0.23
#